data_AF-A0A0F9KH84-F1
#
_entry.id   AF-A0A0F9KH84-F1
#
_cell.length_a   1.000
_cell.length_b   1.000
_cell.length_c   1.000
_cell.angle_alpha   90.00
_cell.angle_beta   90.00
_cell.angle_gamma   90.00
#
_symmetry.space_group_name_H-M   'P 1'
#
loop_
_entity.id
_entity.type
_entity.pdbx_description
1 polymer ?
#
loop_
_entity_poly.entity_id
_entity_poly.type
_entity_poly.pdbx_seq_one_letter_code
_entity_poly.pdbx_strand_id
1 'polypeptide(L)' 'MQSGKDAINTLGYKNMLEVILRGENGFIILSAAGRFFLLGASRQNTELGKIVKVFRYYAKEISQRYPS' A
#
# COMPACT_ATOMS: atom_id res chain seq x y z
N MET A 1 -10.89 6.16 1.81
CA MET A 1 -9.55 6.70 1.44
C MET A 1 -9.29 8.07 2.02
N GLN A 2 -10.31 8.93 2.14
CA GLN A 2 -10.21 10.21 2.83
C GLN A 2 -9.61 10.03 4.23
N SER A 3 -10.14 9.10 5.03
CA SER A 3 -9.60 8.76 6.37
C SER A 3 -8.10 8.42 6.42
N GLY A 4 -7.56 7.72 5.41
CA GLY A 4 -6.13 7.38 5.37
C GLY A 4 -5.26 8.57 4.98
N LYS A 5 -5.70 9.37 3.99
CA LYS A 5 -5.02 10.62 3.63
C LYS A 5 -5.06 11.62 4.78
N ASP A 6 -6.21 11.75 5.44
CA ASP A 6 -6.40 12.65 6.58
C ASP A 6 -5.50 12.25 7.75
N ALA A 7 -5.43 10.96 8.09
CA ALA A 7 -4.53 10.45 9.12
C ALA A 7 -3.05 10.76 8.83
N ILE A 8 -2.61 10.57 7.59
CA ILE A 8 -1.24 10.86 7.15
C ILE A 8 -0.94 12.36 7.24
N ASN A 9 -1.89 13.20 6.84
CA ASN A 9 -1.79 14.65 6.93
C ASN A 9 -1.74 15.13 8.40
N THR A 10 -2.56 14.56 9.29
CA THR A 10 -2.53 14.84 10.74
C THR A 10 -1.17 14.50 11.34
N LEU A 11 -0.52 13.43 10.86
CA LEU A 11 0.82 13.01 11.29
C LEU A 11 1.95 13.84 10.66
N GLY A 12 1.65 14.83 9.82
CA GLY A 12 2.64 15.69 9.16
C GLY A 12 3.37 15.03 7.98
N TYR A 13 2.90 13.87 7.52
CA TYR A 13 3.41 13.21 6.34
C TYR A 13 2.65 13.69 5.09
N LYS A 14 3.33 13.69 3.94
CA LYS A 14 2.78 14.28 2.71
C LYS A 14 2.21 13.27 1.71
N ASN A 15 2.65 12.02 1.77
CA ASN A 15 2.30 11.00 0.78
C ASN A 15 2.13 9.62 1.42
N MET A 16 0.95 9.04 1.26
CA MET A 16 0.68 7.66 1.65
C MET A 16 0.98 6.73 0.48
N LEU A 17 2.06 5.95 0.55
CA LEU A 17 2.39 4.95 -0.47
C LEU A 17 1.48 3.72 -0.35
N GLU A 18 1.38 3.18 0.86
CA GLU A 18 0.62 1.96 1.14
C GLU A 18 0.20 1.87 2.60
N VAL A 19 -0.85 1.10 2.85
CA VAL A 19 -1.33 0.70 4.16
C VAL A 19 -1.07 -0.78 4.33
N ILE A 20 -0.46 -1.16 5.46
CA ILE A 20 -0.20 -2.56 5.81
C ILE A 20 -0.95 -2.86 7.11
N LEU A 21 -1.93 -3.76 7.04
CA LEU A 21 -2.64 -4.26 8.20
C LEU A 21 -2.03 -5.62 8.57
N ARG A 22 -1.41 -5.71 9.75
CA ARG A 22 -0.80 -6.95 10.25
C ARG A 22 -1.72 -7.60 11.26
N GLY A 23 -1.96 -8.90 11.08
CA GLY A 23 -2.55 -9.79 12.07
C GLY A 23 -1.50 -10.76 12.60
N GLU A 24 -1.91 -11.62 13.52
CA GLU A 24 -1.04 -12.63 14.14
C GLU A 24 -0.43 -13.58 13.10
N ASN A 25 -1.25 -14.02 12.14
CA ASN A 25 -0.89 -15.04 11.14
C ASN A 25 -0.91 -14.52 9.70
N GLY A 26 -0.60 -13.24 9.51
CA GLY A 26 -0.52 -12.67 8.17
C GLY A 26 -0.68 -11.17 8.11
N PHE A 27 -0.82 -10.66 6.90
CA PHE A 27 -1.03 -9.25 6.66
C PHE A 27 -1.80 -9.02 5.36
N ILE A 28 -2.37 -7.82 5.26
CA ILE A 28 -2.99 -7.25 4.07
C ILE A 28 -2.23 -5.99 3.69
N ILE A 29 -1.97 -5.79 2.40
CA ILE A 29 -1.37 -4.57 1.83
C ILE A 29 -2.35 -3.92 0.87
N LEU A 30 -2.53 -2.61 1.04
CA LEU A 30 -3.24 -1.74 0.10
C LEU A 30 -2.26 -0.68 -0.42
N SER A 31 -1.93 -0.70 -1.71
CA SER A 31 -1.05 0.29 -2.34
C SER A 31 -1.83 1.18 -3.30
N ALA A 32 -1.59 2.49 -3.26
CA ALA A 32 -2.17 3.42 -4.23
C ALA A 32 -1.50 3.24 -5.61
N ALA A 33 -2.29 3.02 -6.66
CA ALA A 33 -1.82 2.71 -8.00
C ALA A 33 -2.56 3.57 -9.05
N GLY A 34 -2.44 4.89 -8.92
CA GLY A 34 -3.13 5.86 -9.78
C GLY A 34 -4.63 5.88 -9.51
N ARG A 35 -5.47 5.67 -10.54
CA ARG A 35 -6.93 5.52 -10.36
C ARG A 35 -7.36 4.19 -9.73
N PHE A 36 -6.42 3.26 -9.51
CA PHE A 36 -6.66 1.94 -8.93
C PHE A 36 -6.00 1.75 -7.57
N PHE A 37 -6.37 0.67 -6.89
CA PHE A 37 -5.71 0.18 -5.69
C PHE A 37 -5.21 -1.24 -5.92
N LEU A 38 -3.95 -1.50 -5.55
CA LEU A 38 -3.42 -2.85 -5.51
C LEU A 38 -3.69 -3.44 -4.12
N LEU A 39 -4.38 -4.57 -4.06
CA LEU A 39 -4.62 -5.30 -2.82
C LEU A 39 -3.87 -6.63 -2.83
N GLY A 40 -3.27 -6.96 -1.70
CA GLY A 40 -2.61 -8.24 -1.47
C GLY A 40 -2.79 -8.72 -0.06
N ALA A 41 -2.70 -10.04 0.13
CA ALA A 41 -2.67 -10.65 1.45
C ALA A 41 -1.67 -11.80 1.46
N SER A 42 -1.02 -12.02 2.60
CA SER A 42 -0.15 -13.16 2.84
C SER A 42 -0.33 -13.68 4.26
N ARG A 43 -0.10 -14.97 4.45
CA ARG A 43 -0.02 -15.61 5.78
C ARG A 43 1.41 -15.68 6.31
N GLN A 44 2.41 -15.38 5.47
CA GLN A 44 3.83 -15.49 5.83
C GLN A 44 4.40 -14.11 6.17
N ASN A 45 4.44 -13.78 7.46
CA ASN A 45 4.94 -12.49 7.94
C ASN A 45 6.43 -12.26 7.62
N THR A 46 7.22 -13.32 7.50
CA THR A 46 8.65 -13.26 7.17
C THR A 46 8.93 -12.68 5.78
N GLU A 47 7.96 -12.76 4.86
CA GLU A 47 8.11 -12.27 3.49
C GLU A 47 7.63 -10.83 3.29
N LEU A 48 7.14 -10.16 4.34
CA LEU A 48 6.51 -8.86 4.25
C LEU A 48 7.36 -7.84 3.48
N GLY A 49 8.65 -7.70 3.83
CA GLY A 49 9.54 -6.75 3.18
C GLY A 49 9.75 -7.02 1.69
N LYS A 50 9.77 -8.29 1.28
CA LYS A 50 9.87 -8.70 -0.13
C LYS A 50 8.58 -8.36 -0.88
N ILE A 51 7.44 -8.70 -0.29
CA ILE A 51 6.12 -8.45 -0.90
C ILE A 51 5.86 -6.95 -1.04
N VAL A 52 6.18 -6.15 -0.02
CA VAL A 52 6.10 -4.68 -0.06
C VAL A 52 6.90 -4.10 -1.23
N LYS A 53 8.13 -4.57 -1.47
CA LYS A 53 8.94 -4.10 -2.59
C LYS A 53 8.29 -4.37 -3.94
N VAL A 54 7.72 -5.57 -4.12
CA VAL A 54 7.01 -5.95 -5.35
C VAL A 54 5.76 -5.10 -5.56
N PHE A 55 4.96 -4.94 -4.51
CA PHE A 55 3.75 -4.11 -4.54
C PHE A 55 4.06 -2.67 -4.92
N ARG A 56 5.09 -2.08 -4.30
CA ARG A 56 5.51 -0.72 -4.60
C ARG A 56 5.98 -0.53 -6.05
N TYR A 57 6.71 -1.51 -6.59
CA TYR A 57 7.12 -1.48 -7.99
C TYR A 57 5.92 -1.48 -8.93
N TYR A 58 5.02 -2.45 -8.80
CA TYR A 58 3.86 -2.54 -9.71
C TYR A 58 2.84 -1.42 -9.51
N ALA A 59 2.61 -0.97 -8.28
CA ALA A 59 1.76 0.18 -8.03
C ALA A 59 2.28 1.45 -8.73
N LYS A 60 3.61 1.65 -8.74
CA LYS A 60 4.25 2.73 -9.51
C LYS A 60 4.01 2.56 -11.01
N GLU A 61 4.31 1.39 -11.59
CA GLU A 61 4.13 1.13 -13.02
C GLU A 61 2.67 1.35 -13.47
N ILE A 62 1.71 0.88 -12.67
CA ILE A 62 0.28 1.07 -12.94
C ILE A 62 -0.09 2.56 -12.86
N SER A 63 0.39 3.28 -11.85
CA SER A 63 0.08 4.71 -11.67
C SER A 63 0.58 5.57 -12.82
N GLN A 64 1.72 5.21 -13.44
CA GLN A 64 2.27 5.92 -14.60
C GLN A 64 1.43 5.70 -15.85
N ARG A 65 0.83 4.51 -16.00
CA ARG A 65 -0.05 4.19 -17.14
C ARG A 65 -1.47 4.70 -16.95
N TYR A 66 -1.93 4.77 -15.69
CA TYR A 66 -3.30 5.12 -15.33
C TYR A 66 -3.31 6.12 -14.17
N PRO A 67 -2.99 7.41 -14.44
CA PRO A 67 -2.94 8.44 -13.40
C PRO A 67 -4.31 8.63 -12.70
N SER A 68 -4.25 9.14 -11.46
CA SER A 68 -5.42 9.39 -10.59
C SER A 68 -6.32 10.52 -11.10
#